data_AF-A0A7J9JND7-F1
#
_entry.id   AF-A0A7J9JND7-F1
#
_cell.length_a   1.000
_cell.length_b   1.000
_cell.length_c   1.000
_cell.angle_alpha   90.00
_cell.angle_beta   90.00
_cell.angle_gamma   90.00
#
_symmetry.space_group_name_H-M   'P 1'
#
loop_
_entity.id
_entity.type
_entity.pdbx_description
1 polymer ?
#
loop_
_entity_poly.entity_id
_entity_poly.type
_entity_poly.pdbx_seq_one_letter_code
_entity_poly.pdbx_strand_id
1 'polypeptide(L)'
;TDGSVPNTLVIANCEVVKPRVAAAEHISQFNEEARSPFVKKYKTIIHPGEVNRIRELPQSSRIVATHTDSPDVLIWDVEAQPNRHAVLGATHSRPDLILTGHQDNAEFALAMCPTEPYVLSGGKDKSVVLWSIQDHITTMATDPTKSPGSGGSIIKQNKPGEGNDKAVDGPSLGPRGVFCGHEDTVEDVTFCPSR
;
A
#
# COMPACT_ATOMS: atom_id res chain seq x y z
N THR A 1 0.63 16.56 -0.87
CA THR A 1 0.70 16.91 -2.32
C THR A 1 -0.03 18.24 -2.60
N ASP A 2 0.25 18.98 -3.69
CA ASP A 2 -0.40 20.28 -3.99
C ASP A 2 -1.81 20.18 -4.61
N GLY A 3 -2.33 18.96 -4.75
CA GLY A 3 -3.66 18.66 -5.29
C GLY A 3 -3.79 18.79 -6.81
N SER A 4 -2.73 19.14 -7.54
CA SER A 4 -2.76 19.31 -9.00
C SER A 4 -2.88 17.98 -9.77
N VAL A 5 -2.41 16.89 -9.16
CA VAL A 5 -2.44 15.52 -9.67
C VAL A 5 -2.90 14.56 -8.57
N PRO A 6 -3.60 13.46 -8.91
CA PRO A 6 -4.01 12.49 -7.91
C PRO A 6 -2.80 11.79 -7.28
N ASN A 7 -2.97 11.28 -6.06
CA ASN A 7 -1.98 10.41 -5.43
C ASN A 7 -1.85 9.11 -6.24
N THR A 8 -0.62 8.59 -6.40
CA THR A 8 -0.40 7.40 -7.23
C THR A 8 0.64 6.46 -6.65
N LEU A 9 0.46 5.16 -6.93
CA LEU A 9 1.56 4.20 -6.91
C LEU A 9 2.08 4.04 -8.34
N VAL A 10 3.39 4.05 -8.50
CA VAL A 10 4.05 3.93 -9.80
C VAL A 10 4.94 2.71 -9.79
N ILE A 11 4.74 1.84 -10.79
CA ILE A 11 5.58 0.66 -10.99
C ILE A 11 6.45 0.91 -12.22
N ALA A 12 7.75 0.70 -12.06
CA ALA A 12 8.76 0.96 -13.06
C ALA A 12 9.86 -0.10 -13.04
N ASN A 13 10.42 -0.40 -14.20
CA ASN A 13 11.65 -1.18 -14.31
C ASN A 13 12.84 -0.23 -14.24
N CYS A 14 13.82 -0.53 -13.39
CA CYS A 14 15.04 0.26 -13.24
C CYS A 14 16.25 -0.54 -13.74
N GLU A 15 16.96 -0.01 -14.73
CA GLU A 15 18.22 -0.58 -15.22
C GLU A 15 19.37 -0.12 -14.31
N VAL A 16 19.88 -1.03 -13.48
CA VAL A 16 21.03 -0.74 -12.61
C VAL A 16 22.32 -0.88 -13.42
N VAL A 17 22.94 0.25 -13.74
CA VAL A 17 24.23 0.28 -14.43
C VAL A 17 25.32 -0.31 -13.52
N LYS A 18 26.27 -1.06 -14.10
CA LYS A 18 27.38 -1.67 -13.35
C LYS A 18 28.13 -0.61 -12.53
N PRO A 19 28.54 -0.93 -11.28
CA PRO A 19 29.37 -0.04 -10.47
C PRO A 19 30.63 0.37 -11.23
N ARG A 20 31.02 1.66 -11.12
CA ARG A 20 32.22 2.26 -11.75
C ARG A 20 32.19 2.40 -13.29
N VAL A 21 31.01 2.34 -13.91
CA VAL A 21 30.84 2.58 -15.37
C VAL A 21 30.22 3.94 -15.69
N ALA A 22 30.13 4.85 -14.70
CA ALA A 22 29.73 6.23 -14.98
C ALA A 22 30.85 6.91 -15.78
N ALA A 23 30.68 7.00 -17.11
CA ALA A 23 31.51 7.87 -17.92
C ALA A 23 31.35 9.30 -17.39
N ALA A 24 32.46 9.95 -17.02
CA ALA A 24 32.45 11.30 -16.43
C ALA A 24 31.69 12.32 -17.32
N GLU A 25 31.62 12.06 -18.63
CA GLU A 25 30.86 12.81 -19.62
C GLU A 25 29.35 12.88 -19.31
N HIS A 26 28.76 11.81 -18.77
CA HIS A 26 27.32 11.76 -18.46
C HIS A 26 26.94 12.55 -17.20
N ILE A 27 27.89 12.74 -16.27
CA ILE A 27 27.65 13.54 -15.05
C ILE A 27 27.61 15.04 -15.40
N SER A 28 28.34 15.45 -16.43
CA SER A 28 28.40 16.86 -16.89
C SER A 28 27.11 17.36 -17.55
N GLN A 29 26.21 16.45 -17.96
CA GLN A 29 24.93 16.75 -18.61
C GLN A 29 23.72 16.50 -17.69
N PHE A 30 23.95 16.46 -16.38
CA PHE A 30 22.86 16.27 -15.43
C PHE A 30 21.82 17.39 -15.58
N ASN A 31 20.61 17.00 -15.96
CA ASN A 31 19.44 17.86 -16.02
C ASN A 31 18.43 17.33 -15.00
N GLU A 32 18.14 18.13 -13.98
CA GLU A 32 17.18 17.80 -12.92
C GLU A 32 15.76 17.53 -13.47
N GLU A 33 15.41 18.15 -14.60
CA GLU A 33 14.11 17.97 -15.25
C GLU A 33 14.07 16.74 -16.18
N ALA A 34 15.22 16.17 -16.53
CA ALA A 34 15.28 15.03 -17.44
C ALA A 34 14.96 13.72 -16.70
N ARG A 35 13.94 13.01 -17.19
CA ARG A 35 13.63 11.66 -16.68
C ARG A 35 14.80 10.73 -16.99
N SER A 36 15.24 9.99 -15.97
CA SER A 36 16.29 8.99 -16.14
C SER A 36 15.88 7.98 -17.23
N PRO A 37 16.71 7.77 -18.28
CA PRO A 37 16.42 6.80 -19.32
C PRO A 37 16.42 5.35 -18.78
N PHE A 38 16.99 5.15 -17.60
CA PHE A 38 17.09 3.85 -16.92
C PHE A 38 15.84 3.50 -16.12
N VAL A 39 14.91 4.44 -15.89
CA VAL A 39 13.67 4.21 -15.14
C VAL A 39 12.49 4.21 -16.10
N LYS A 40 12.00 3.02 -16.44
CA LYS A 40 10.89 2.80 -17.37
C LYS A 40 9.61 2.49 -16.61
N LYS A 41 8.83 3.54 -16.33
CA LYS A 41 7.47 3.41 -15.78
C LYS A 41 6.57 2.63 -16.75
N TYR A 42 5.86 1.62 -16.26
CA TYR A 42 4.91 0.84 -17.07
C TYR A 42 3.52 0.71 -16.45
N LYS A 43 3.34 1.04 -15.15
CA LYS A 43 2.02 1.00 -14.52
C LYS A 43 1.83 2.16 -13.54
N THR A 44 0.61 2.69 -13.52
CA THR A 44 0.13 3.64 -12.50
C THR A 44 -1.15 3.10 -11.86
N ILE A 45 -1.22 3.18 -10.54
CA ILE A 45 -2.41 2.92 -9.74
C ILE A 45 -2.83 4.25 -9.13
N ILE A 46 -4.12 4.62 -9.21
CA ILE A 46 -4.63 5.86 -8.62
C ILE A 46 -4.95 5.59 -7.16
N HIS A 47 -4.15 6.13 -6.25
CA HIS A 47 -4.26 5.85 -4.83
C HIS A 47 -5.30 6.75 -4.15
N PRO A 48 -6.13 6.24 -3.22
CA PRO A 48 -7.23 7.00 -2.63
C PRO A 48 -6.82 8.08 -1.62
N GLY A 49 -5.53 8.15 -1.25
CA GLY A 49 -4.99 9.11 -0.28
C GLY A 49 -3.48 9.28 -0.46
N GLU A 50 -2.90 10.26 0.24
CA GLU A 50 -1.44 10.45 0.28
C GLU A 50 -0.79 9.19 0.88
N VAL A 51 0.28 8.70 0.26
CA VAL A 51 0.94 7.47 0.70
C VAL A 51 2.08 7.84 1.63
N ASN A 52 1.91 7.57 2.92
CA ASN A 52 2.92 7.89 3.93
C ASN A 52 3.95 6.78 4.07
N ARG A 53 3.54 5.52 3.90
CA ARG A 53 4.45 4.37 3.91
C ARG A 53 3.94 3.25 3.01
N ILE A 54 4.89 2.52 2.45
CA ILE A 54 4.65 1.37 1.57
C ILE A 54 5.63 0.24 1.92
N ARG A 55 5.17 -1.00 1.88
CA ARG A 55 5.98 -2.21 2.12
C ARG A 55 5.54 -3.33 1.18
N GLU A 56 6.50 -4.03 0.59
CA GLU A 56 6.21 -5.27 -0.14
C GLU A 56 6.13 -6.46 0.81
N LEU A 57 5.35 -7.48 0.43
CA LEU A 57 5.37 -8.78 1.08
C LEU A 57 6.62 -9.57 0.63
N PRO A 58 7.54 -9.95 1.53
CA PRO A 58 8.79 -10.62 1.13
C PRO A 58 8.60 -11.94 0.37
N GLN A 59 7.49 -12.64 0.64
CA GLN A 59 7.13 -13.90 -0.01
C GLN A 59 6.51 -13.71 -1.40
N SER A 60 6.08 -12.49 -1.75
CA SER A 60 5.47 -12.17 -3.05
C SER A 60 5.61 -10.69 -3.39
N SER A 61 6.50 -10.38 -4.34
CA SER A 61 6.77 -9.00 -4.83
C SER A 61 5.57 -8.34 -5.52
N ARG A 62 4.51 -9.11 -5.79
CA ARG A 62 3.23 -8.63 -6.34
C ARG A 62 2.37 -7.96 -5.26
N ILE A 63 2.54 -8.33 -3.99
CA ILE A 63 1.70 -7.87 -2.90
C ILE A 63 2.38 -6.73 -2.15
N VAL A 64 1.65 -5.63 -2.00
CA VAL A 64 2.14 -4.40 -1.38
C VAL A 64 1.10 -3.88 -0.39
N ALA A 65 1.55 -3.46 0.79
CA ALA A 65 0.75 -2.77 1.78
C ALA A 65 1.09 -1.28 1.80
N THR A 66 0.10 -0.42 1.98
CA THR A 66 0.26 1.04 2.06
C THR A 66 -0.53 1.64 3.22
N HIS A 67 0.06 2.64 3.85
CA HIS A 67 -0.64 3.59 4.71
C HIS A 67 -0.98 4.88 4.01
N THR A 68 -2.07 5.49 4.48
CA THR A 68 -2.50 6.84 4.14
C THR A 68 -2.75 7.66 5.39
N ASP A 69 -3.29 8.87 5.21
CA ASP A 69 -3.94 9.66 6.26
C ASP A 69 -5.32 9.07 6.64
N SER A 70 -5.40 7.76 6.84
CA SER A 70 -6.63 7.07 7.24
C SER A 70 -6.31 5.96 8.25
N PRO A 71 -7.29 5.47 9.04
CA PRO A 71 -7.08 4.34 9.95
C PRO A 71 -6.87 3.01 9.21
N ASP A 72 -7.22 2.92 7.93
CA ASP A 72 -7.17 1.67 7.19
C ASP A 72 -5.79 1.46 6.53
N VAL A 73 -5.34 0.21 6.50
CA VAL A 73 -4.16 -0.20 5.71
C VAL A 73 -4.65 -0.85 4.43
N LEU A 74 -4.14 -0.43 3.28
CA LEU A 74 -4.58 -0.94 1.98
C LEU A 74 -3.59 -1.98 1.45
N ILE A 75 -4.10 -3.13 1.03
CA ILE A 75 -3.34 -4.18 0.35
C ILE A 75 -3.63 -4.13 -1.15
N TRP A 76 -2.56 -4.20 -1.92
CA TRP A 76 -2.56 -4.11 -3.37
C TRP A 76 -1.88 -5.34 -3.94
N ASP A 77 -2.56 -5.97 -4.89
CA ASP A 77 -1.93 -6.80 -5.90
C ASP A 77 -1.53 -5.91 -7.08
N VAL A 78 -0.25 -5.54 -7.16
CA VAL A 78 0.21 -4.64 -8.22
C VAL A 78 0.09 -5.23 -9.62
N GLU A 79 -0.02 -6.55 -9.77
CA GLU A 79 -0.17 -7.21 -11.07
C GLU A 79 -1.61 -7.18 -11.57
N ALA A 80 -2.60 -7.48 -10.72
CA ALA A 80 -4.01 -7.43 -11.09
C ALA A 80 -4.54 -6.01 -11.32
N GLN A 81 -3.90 -5.00 -10.72
CA GLN A 81 -4.31 -3.61 -10.92
C GLN A 81 -4.07 -3.17 -12.38
N PRO A 82 -5.07 -2.55 -13.05
CA PRO A 82 -4.90 -2.05 -14.40
C PRO A 82 -3.94 -0.86 -14.43
N ASN A 83 -3.26 -0.64 -15.56
CA ASN A 83 -2.51 0.59 -15.78
C ASN A 83 -3.47 1.76 -16.01
N ARG A 84 -3.31 2.84 -15.25
CA ARG A 84 -4.17 4.03 -15.31
C ARG A 84 -3.39 5.30 -15.64
N HIS A 85 -4.13 6.34 -16.01
CA HIS A 85 -3.58 7.67 -16.30
C HIS A 85 -3.88 8.61 -15.13
N ALA A 86 -2.83 9.24 -14.59
CA ALA A 86 -2.92 10.17 -13.46
C ALA A 86 -3.40 11.55 -13.95
N VAL A 87 -4.70 11.67 -14.17
CA VAL A 87 -5.38 12.92 -14.51
C VAL A 87 -6.23 13.40 -13.35
N LEU A 88 -6.36 14.71 -13.18
CA LEU A 88 -7.22 15.28 -12.14
C LEU A 88 -8.65 14.75 -12.28
N GLY A 89 -9.24 14.32 -11.17
CA GLY A 89 -10.57 13.72 -11.15
C GLY A 89 -10.65 12.25 -11.62
N ALA A 90 -9.51 11.60 -11.89
CA ALA A 90 -9.49 10.16 -12.11
C ALA A 90 -10.07 9.43 -10.90
N THR A 91 -10.96 8.46 -11.14
CA THR A 91 -11.49 7.63 -10.04
C THR A 91 -10.36 6.90 -9.33
N HIS A 92 -10.47 6.66 -8.03
CA HIS A 92 -9.46 5.89 -7.30
C HIS A 92 -9.46 4.42 -7.77
N SER A 93 -8.29 3.80 -7.75
CA SER A 93 -8.18 2.35 -7.88
C SER A 93 -8.71 1.68 -6.62
N ARG A 94 -9.30 0.50 -6.81
CA ARG A 94 -9.87 -0.29 -5.72
C ARG A 94 -8.76 -1.16 -5.10
N PRO A 95 -8.48 -1.09 -3.79
CA PRO A 95 -7.56 -2.00 -3.14
C PRO A 95 -8.11 -3.44 -3.17
N ASP A 96 -7.21 -4.41 -3.12
CA ASP A 96 -7.54 -5.83 -3.13
C ASP A 96 -7.99 -6.33 -1.75
N LEU A 97 -7.53 -5.68 -0.68
CA LEU A 97 -8.01 -5.88 0.69
C LEU A 97 -7.80 -4.62 1.53
N ILE A 98 -8.75 -4.33 2.42
CA ILE A 98 -8.72 -3.21 3.37
C ILE A 98 -8.53 -3.81 4.78
N LEU A 99 -7.43 -3.50 5.45
CA LEU A 99 -7.19 -3.93 6.82
C LEU A 99 -7.75 -2.89 7.78
N THR A 100 -8.77 -3.28 8.54
CA THR A 100 -9.46 -2.41 9.49
C THR A 100 -9.02 -2.75 10.92
N GLY A 101 -9.16 -1.79 11.84
CA GLY A 101 -8.92 -2.05 13.27
C GLY A 101 -8.46 -0.82 14.04
N HIS A 102 -7.64 0.02 13.42
CA HIS A 102 -7.23 1.28 14.03
C HIS A 102 -8.44 2.21 14.23
N GLN A 103 -8.39 3.00 15.30
CA GLN A 103 -9.44 3.99 15.65
C GLN A 103 -9.06 5.41 15.26
N ASP A 104 -7.81 5.63 14.88
CA ASP A 104 -7.25 6.91 14.44
C ASP A 104 -6.22 6.62 13.33
N ASN A 105 -5.66 7.64 12.70
CA ASN A 105 -4.75 7.49 11.57
C ASN A 105 -3.55 6.62 11.92
N ALA A 106 -3.22 5.69 11.03
CA ALA A 106 -1.99 4.92 11.06
C ALA A 106 -1.13 5.38 9.89
N GLU A 107 -0.18 6.29 10.15
CA GLU A 107 0.53 7.00 9.07
C GLU A 107 1.89 6.37 8.78
N PHE A 108 2.63 6.01 9.84
CA PHE A 108 4.06 5.72 9.71
C PHE A 108 4.47 4.32 10.11
N ALA A 109 3.81 3.63 11.04
CA ALA A 109 4.27 2.32 11.46
C ALA A 109 3.69 1.21 10.58
N LEU A 110 4.53 0.58 9.74
CA LEU A 110 4.13 -0.57 8.90
C LEU A 110 5.26 -1.55 8.66
N ALA A 111 4.99 -2.82 8.92
CA ALA A 111 5.88 -3.93 8.65
C ALA A 111 5.13 -5.13 8.05
N MET A 112 5.82 -5.84 7.15
CA MET A 112 5.40 -7.11 6.58
C MET A 112 6.29 -8.20 7.17
N CYS A 113 5.71 -9.30 7.64
CA CYS A 113 6.48 -10.39 8.24
C CYS A 113 7.30 -11.13 7.16
N PRO A 114 8.59 -11.42 7.40
CA PRO A 114 9.46 -12.05 6.41
C PRO A 114 9.19 -13.54 6.17
N THR A 115 8.50 -14.22 7.08
CA THR A 115 8.30 -15.68 7.04
C THR A 115 6.85 -16.10 6.86
N GLU A 116 5.90 -15.30 7.37
CA GLU A 116 4.47 -15.57 7.33
C GLU A 116 3.74 -14.36 6.75
N PRO A 117 2.56 -14.51 6.13
CA PRO A 117 1.83 -13.39 5.52
C PRO A 117 1.07 -12.57 6.55
N TYR A 118 1.83 -11.98 7.47
CA TYR A 118 1.34 -11.10 8.51
C TYR A 118 1.71 -9.66 8.22
N VAL A 119 0.77 -8.77 8.56
CA VAL A 119 0.93 -7.32 8.46
C VAL A 119 0.84 -6.77 9.88
N LEU A 120 1.76 -5.88 10.22
CA LEU A 120 1.81 -5.20 11.50
C LEU A 120 1.78 -3.69 11.24
N SER A 121 0.92 -2.99 11.96
CA SER A 121 0.84 -1.53 11.90
C SER A 121 0.75 -0.92 13.29
N GLY A 122 1.18 0.32 13.42
CA GLY A 122 0.95 1.17 14.57
C GLY A 122 0.24 2.46 14.18
N GLY A 123 -0.54 3.04 15.09
CA GLY A 123 -1.33 4.23 14.82
C GLY A 123 -1.30 5.29 15.92
N LYS A 124 -1.95 6.43 15.63
CA LYS A 124 -2.22 7.53 16.59
C LYS A 124 -3.14 7.11 17.73
N ASP A 125 -3.88 6.02 17.52
CA ASP A 125 -4.67 5.36 18.55
C ASP A 125 -3.84 4.61 19.60
N LYS A 126 -2.50 4.71 19.52
CA LYS A 126 -1.54 4.17 20.50
C LYS A 126 -1.56 2.64 20.57
N SER A 127 -2.10 2.01 19.53
CA SER A 127 -2.19 0.57 19.41
C SER A 127 -1.26 0.06 18.32
N VAL A 128 -0.82 -1.19 18.49
CA VAL A 128 -0.23 -1.98 17.42
C VAL A 128 -1.25 -3.02 16.98
N VAL A 129 -1.51 -3.11 15.69
CA VAL A 129 -2.51 -4.02 15.13
C VAL A 129 -1.84 -5.03 14.20
N LEU A 130 -2.20 -6.30 14.36
CA LEU A 130 -1.70 -7.43 13.60
C LEU A 130 -2.83 -8.04 12.77
N TRP A 131 -2.58 -8.28 11.49
CA TRP A 131 -3.49 -9.01 10.58
C TRP A 131 -2.79 -10.21 9.96
N SER A 132 -3.60 -11.19 9.55
CA SER A 132 -3.16 -12.32 8.72
C SER A 132 -3.82 -12.26 7.37
N ILE A 133 -3.05 -12.04 6.30
CA ILE A 133 -3.55 -11.98 4.92
C ILE A 133 -3.41 -13.32 4.18
N GLN A 134 -3.13 -14.41 4.91
CA GLN A 134 -2.95 -15.76 4.36
C GLN A 134 -4.13 -16.18 3.46
N ASP A 135 -5.36 -15.99 3.93
CA ASP A 135 -6.56 -16.43 3.20
C ASP A 135 -6.72 -15.69 1.87
N HIS A 136 -6.40 -14.40 1.86
CA HIS A 136 -6.40 -13.58 0.65
C HIS A 136 -5.35 -14.08 -0.36
N ILE A 137 -4.12 -14.35 0.11
CA ILE A 137 -3.04 -14.89 -0.74
C ILE A 137 -3.42 -16.24 -1.34
N THR A 138 -3.93 -17.15 -0.51
CA THR A 138 -4.34 -18.49 -0.95
C THR A 138 -5.45 -18.40 -2.00
N THR A 139 -6.47 -17.55 -1.77
CA THR A 139 -7.59 -17.37 -2.72
C THR A 139 -7.11 -16.89 -4.08
N MET A 140 -6.18 -15.94 -4.11
CA MET A 140 -5.59 -15.44 -5.37
C MET A 140 -4.77 -16.50 -6.10
N ALA A 141 -4.06 -17.38 -5.37
CA ALA A 141 -3.28 -18.45 -5.98
C ALA A 141 -4.16 -19.51 -6.66
N THR A 142 -5.39 -19.71 -6.18
CA THR A 142 -6.30 -20.74 -6.70
C THR A 142 -7.17 -20.30 -7.89
N ASP A 143 -7.26 -19.00 -8.20
CA ASP A 143 -8.17 -18.50 -9.25
C ASP A 143 -7.51 -17.39 -10.11
N PRO A 144 -6.57 -17.73 -11.02
CA PRO A 144 -5.85 -16.75 -11.85
C PRO A 144 -6.72 -16.04 -12.91
N THR A 145 -8.02 -16.34 -12.97
CA THR A 145 -8.93 -15.86 -14.03
C THR A 145 -10.06 -14.93 -13.54
N LYS A 146 -10.22 -14.72 -12.23
CA LYS A 146 -11.19 -13.75 -11.71
C LYS A 146 -10.55 -12.39 -11.46
N SER A 147 -10.84 -11.44 -12.33
CA SER A 147 -10.78 -10.01 -11.99
C SER A 147 -11.61 -9.77 -10.71
N PRO A 148 -11.12 -9.05 -9.70
CA PRO A 148 -11.84 -8.81 -8.45
C PRO A 148 -12.92 -7.73 -8.65
N GLY A 149 -13.97 -8.10 -9.38
CA GLY A 149 -15.13 -7.24 -9.68
C GLY A 149 -16.48 -7.92 -9.43
N SER A 150 -16.52 -9.15 -8.92
CA SER A 150 -17.79 -9.88 -8.74
C SER A 150 -17.89 -10.58 -7.39
N GLY A 151 -18.77 -10.03 -6.54
CA GLY A 151 -19.70 -10.82 -5.72
C GLY A 151 -19.18 -11.42 -4.41
N GLY A 152 -19.39 -10.69 -3.31
CA GLY A 152 -19.33 -11.23 -1.96
C GLY A 152 -19.95 -10.26 -0.96
N SER A 153 -21.28 -10.31 -0.83
CA SER A 153 -22.06 -9.54 0.15
C SER A 153 -21.77 -10.05 1.56
N ILE A 154 -21.37 -9.20 2.52
CA ILE A 154 -21.56 -9.39 3.98
C ILE A 154 -21.41 -8.03 4.72
N ILE A 155 -22.53 -7.65 5.37
CA ILE A 155 -22.76 -6.80 6.55
C ILE A 155 -22.16 -5.37 6.54
N LYS A 156 -23.01 -4.40 6.17
CA LYS A 156 -22.88 -2.99 6.57
C LYS A 156 -23.18 -2.85 8.06
N GLN A 157 -22.22 -2.38 8.84
CA GLN A 157 -22.48 -1.79 10.15
C GLN A 157 -22.45 -0.27 9.99
N ASN A 158 -23.63 0.36 10.09
CA ASN A 158 -23.77 1.82 10.02
C ASN A 158 -23.13 2.49 11.25
N LYS A 159 -22.28 3.49 11.02
CA LYS A 159 -22.04 4.60 11.96
C LYS A 159 -22.43 5.91 11.27
N PRO A 160 -23.23 6.80 11.91
CA PRO A 160 -23.47 8.14 11.40
C PRO A 160 -22.36 9.09 11.89
N GLY A 161 -21.74 9.81 10.97
CA GLY A 161 -20.78 10.87 11.25
C GLY A 161 -20.42 11.58 9.95
N GLU A 162 -20.88 12.81 9.80
CA GLU A 162 -20.67 13.65 8.63
C GLU A 162 -19.18 14.04 8.49
N GLY A 163 -18.59 13.67 7.36
CA GLY A 163 -17.28 14.06 6.89
C GLY A 163 -17.13 13.57 5.46
N ASN A 164 -16.77 14.45 4.53
CA ASN A 164 -16.82 14.21 3.07
C ASN A 164 -15.70 13.30 2.54
N ASP A 165 -15.39 12.22 3.25
CA ASP A 165 -14.43 11.21 2.82
C ASP A 165 -15.19 10.02 2.25
N LYS A 166 -15.13 9.86 0.93
CA LYS A 166 -15.63 8.63 0.29
C LYS A 166 -14.79 7.46 0.83
N ALA A 167 -15.38 6.68 1.72
CA ALA A 167 -14.80 5.43 2.20
C ALA A 167 -14.29 4.60 1.01
N VAL A 168 -13.06 4.09 1.15
CA VAL A 168 -12.45 3.25 0.11
C VAL A 168 -13.27 1.97 -0.01
N ASP A 169 -13.73 1.65 -1.21
CA ASP A 169 -14.51 0.43 -1.46
C ASP A 169 -13.58 -0.77 -1.66
N GLY A 170 -13.87 -1.91 -1.03
CA GLY A 170 -13.02 -3.09 -1.04
C GLY A 170 -13.47 -4.13 -0.02
N PRO A 171 -13.07 -5.40 -0.18
CA PRO A 171 -13.24 -6.39 0.89
C PRO A 171 -12.40 -5.96 2.10
N SER A 172 -12.93 -6.17 3.31
CA SER A 172 -12.27 -5.77 4.55
C SER A 172 -11.86 -6.97 5.40
N LEU A 173 -10.76 -6.83 6.14
CA LEU A 173 -10.23 -7.81 7.08
C LEU A 173 -9.96 -7.14 8.43
N GLY A 174 -10.61 -7.65 9.47
CA GLY A 174 -10.40 -7.20 10.84
C GLY A 174 -9.11 -7.74 11.47
N PRO A 175 -8.73 -7.22 12.65
CA PRO A 175 -7.46 -7.55 13.29
C PRO A 175 -7.45 -9.00 13.81
N ARG A 176 -6.29 -9.64 13.68
CA ARG A 176 -5.97 -10.90 14.36
C ARG A 176 -5.54 -10.66 15.82
N GLY A 177 -4.91 -9.52 16.08
CA GLY A 177 -4.51 -9.09 17.41
C GLY A 177 -4.37 -7.58 17.49
N VAL A 178 -4.66 -7.02 18.65
CA VAL A 178 -4.46 -5.60 18.98
C VAL A 178 -3.65 -5.56 20.27
N PHE A 179 -2.51 -4.89 20.23
CA PHE A 179 -1.62 -4.72 21.36
C PHE A 179 -1.71 -3.29 21.87
N CYS A 180 -1.98 -3.15 23.16
CA CYS A 180 -2.11 -1.86 23.84
C CYS A 180 -0.99 -1.72 24.87
N GLY A 181 -0.54 -0.48 25.11
CA GLY A 181 0.48 -0.19 26.11
C GLY A 181 1.30 1.08 25.82
N HIS A 182 1.24 1.59 24.58
CA HIS A 182 1.83 2.88 24.26
C HIS A 182 1.00 4.02 24.85
N GLU A 183 1.67 5.05 25.36
CA GLU A 183 1.03 6.26 25.87
C GLU A 183 0.91 7.36 24.82
N ASP A 184 1.56 7.17 23.67
CA ASP A 184 1.59 8.08 22.52
C ASP A 184 1.56 7.29 21.19
N THR A 185 1.58 8.00 20.08
CA THR A 185 1.56 7.48 18.71
C THR A 185 2.65 6.43 18.50
N VAL A 186 2.30 5.34 17.82
CA VAL A 186 3.27 4.32 17.42
C VAL A 186 3.88 4.71 16.08
N GLU A 187 5.13 5.16 16.11
CA GLU A 187 5.85 5.70 14.94
C GLU A 187 6.55 4.64 14.09
N ASP A 188 6.92 3.49 14.68
CA ASP A 188 7.52 2.38 13.94
C ASP A 188 7.18 1.03 14.57
N VAL A 189 7.17 0.01 13.70
CA VAL A 189 6.96 -1.39 14.10
C VAL A 189 7.87 -2.28 13.26
N THR A 190 8.28 -3.41 13.83
CA THR A 190 9.08 -4.38 13.09
C THR A 190 8.77 -5.80 13.57
N PHE A 191 8.96 -6.76 12.67
CA PHE A 191 9.00 -8.16 13.05
C PHE A 191 10.43 -8.53 13.47
N CYS A 192 10.55 -9.43 14.44
CA CYS A 192 11.85 -9.95 14.83
C CYS A 192 12.53 -10.60 13.62
N PRO A 193 13.79 -10.23 13.30
CA PRO A 193 14.48 -10.73 12.11
C PRO A 193 14.90 -12.21 12.22
N SER A 194 14.86 -12.82 13.40
CA SER A 194 15.29 -14.21 13.60
C SER A 194 14.13 -15.21 13.47
N ARG A 195 14.28 -16.16 12.55
CA ARG A 195 14.11 -17.59 12.83
C ARG A 195 15.32 -18.35 12.30
#